data_AF-A0A5N7A112-F1
#
_entry.id   AF-A0A5N7A112-F1
#
_cell.length_a   1.000
_cell.length_b   1.000
_cell.length_c   1.000
_cell.angle_alpha   90.00
_cell.angle_beta   90.00
_cell.angle_gamma   90.00
#
_symmetry.space_group_name_H-M   'P 1'
#
loop_
_entity.id
_entity.type
_entity.pdbx_description
1 polymer ?
#
loop_
_entity_poly.entity_id
_entity_poly.type
_entity_poly.pdbx_seq_one_letter_code
_entity_poly.pdbx_strand_id
1 'polypeptide(L)'
;MANFKLPTLFLIASSALSHAGSSFYSLYAYSDAKCQTEIFSSGTGSFDLCVDMTKEQLRSVEFGPDASAIKCPSDSAVVLSVYGEPECKGDGITFYDLEGCLPLSKNHTLVTAASWHARCAPRPSQTP
;
A
#
# COMPACT_ATOMS: atom_id res chain seq x y z
N MET A 1 -9.76 -44.00 34.37
CA MET A 1 -8.87 -42.97 33.80
C MET A 1 -8.05 -43.68 32.73
N ALA A 2 -7.94 -43.30 31.46
CA ALA A 2 -8.21 -42.04 30.77
C ALA A 2 -8.74 -42.31 29.34
N ASN A 3 -9.71 -41.51 28.89
CA ASN A 3 -10.15 -41.47 27.49
C ASN A 3 -9.25 -40.48 26.74
N PHE A 4 -8.40 -40.98 25.84
CA PHE A 4 -7.54 -40.13 25.01
C PHE A 4 -8.31 -39.73 23.74
N LYS A 5 -8.85 -38.50 23.71
CA LYS A 5 -9.37 -37.87 22.49
C LYS A 5 -8.19 -37.20 21.78
N LEU A 6 -7.86 -37.65 20.57
CA LEU A 6 -6.92 -36.93 19.71
C LEU A 6 -7.55 -35.61 19.23
N PRO A 7 -6.84 -34.48 19.29
CA PRO A 7 -7.29 -33.25 18.64
C PRO A 7 -7.03 -33.34 17.14
N THR A 8 -8.09 -33.25 16.35
CA THR A 8 -8.00 -33.13 14.89
C THR A 8 -7.39 -31.78 14.54
N LEU A 9 -6.13 -31.78 14.11
CA LEU A 9 -5.45 -30.61 13.55
C LEU A 9 -6.12 -30.26 12.22
N PHE A 10 -6.98 -29.25 12.23
CA PHE A 10 -7.46 -28.60 11.02
C PHE A 10 -6.33 -27.73 10.45
N LEU A 11 -5.65 -28.24 9.42
CA LEU A 11 -4.78 -27.43 8.56
C LEU A 11 -5.68 -26.63 7.61
N ILE A 12 -5.91 -25.35 7.94
CA ILE A 12 -6.50 -24.40 7.01
C ILE A 12 -5.43 -24.09 5.96
N ALA A 13 -5.56 -24.71 4.79
CA ALA A 13 -4.73 -24.40 3.64
C ALA A 13 -5.19 -23.05 3.06
N SER A 14 -4.57 -21.96 3.51
CA SER A 14 -4.66 -20.66 2.83
C SER A 14 -3.77 -20.68 1.58
N SER A 15 -4.10 -21.51 0.59
CA SER A 15 -3.42 -21.48 -0.71
C SER A 15 -4.08 -20.42 -1.59
N ALA A 16 -3.81 -19.15 -1.29
CA ALA A 16 -4.16 -18.01 -2.13
C ALA A 16 -2.95 -17.10 -2.30
N LEU A 17 -1.82 -17.65 -2.76
CA LEU A 17 -0.76 -16.87 -3.37
C LEU A 17 -0.06 -17.76 -4.38
N SER A 18 -0.02 -17.30 -5.62
CA SER A 18 1.18 -17.26 -6.48
C SER A 18 0.74 -17.17 -7.93
N HIS A 19 0.30 -15.99 -8.37
CA HIS A 19 0.48 -15.53 -9.75
C HIS A 19 0.66 -14.00 -9.71
N ALA A 20 1.61 -13.54 -8.90
CA ALA A 20 2.22 -12.24 -9.13
C ALA A 20 3.43 -12.52 -10.04
N GLY A 21 3.22 -12.42 -11.36
CA GLY A 21 4.35 -12.11 -12.24
C GLY A 21 4.99 -10.84 -11.68
N SER A 22 6.32 -10.80 -11.63
CA SER A 22 7.11 -9.69 -11.08
C SER A 22 6.77 -8.38 -11.81
N SER A 23 5.70 -7.74 -11.37
CA SER A 23 5.30 -6.43 -11.79
C SER A 23 5.97 -5.52 -10.79
N PHE A 24 6.91 -4.72 -11.29
CA PHE A 24 7.61 -3.77 -10.43
C PHE A 24 6.65 -2.60 -10.20
N TYR A 25 6.34 -2.32 -8.93
CA TYR A 25 5.47 -1.21 -8.56
C TYR A 25 6.31 -0.11 -7.94
N SER A 26 6.06 1.12 -8.34
CA SER A 26 6.85 2.26 -7.88
C SER A 26 6.01 3.28 -7.15
N LEU A 27 6.56 3.84 -6.08
CA LEU A 27 6.07 5.06 -5.46
C LEU A 27 7.09 6.17 -5.70
N TYR A 28 6.62 7.26 -6.30
CA TYR A 28 7.36 8.49 -6.47
C TYR A 28 6.88 9.49 -5.43
N ALA A 29 7.82 10.19 -4.80
CA ALA A 29 7.55 11.12 -3.72
C ALA A 29 8.14 12.49 -4.05
N TYR A 30 7.36 13.53 -3.76
CA TYR A 30 7.62 14.88 -4.24
C TYR A 30 7.57 15.90 -3.10
N SER A 31 8.44 16.89 -3.21
CA SER A 31 8.51 18.02 -2.26
C SER A 31 7.48 19.12 -2.56
N ASP A 32 6.91 19.13 -3.77
CA ASP A 32 5.89 20.06 -4.23
C ASP A 32 4.52 19.38 -4.39
N ALA A 33 3.44 20.16 -4.49
CA ALA A 33 2.07 19.62 -4.57
C ALA A 33 1.64 19.22 -5.99
N LYS A 34 2.46 19.46 -7.01
CA LYS A 34 2.15 19.21 -8.43
C LYS A 34 2.96 18.05 -9.02
N CYS A 35 3.69 17.32 -8.17
CA CYS A 35 4.55 16.21 -8.58
C CYS A 35 5.58 16.60 -9.66
N GLN A 36 6.26 17.75 -9.50
CA GLN A 36 7.26 18.24 -10.46
C GLN A 36 8.71 18.08 -9.98
N THR A 37 8.92 18.06 -8.66
CA THR A 37 10.22 17.99 -8.00
C THR A 37 10.30 16.72 -7.19
N GLU A 38 10.63 15.63 -7.88
CA GLU A 38 10.86 14.32 -7.28
C GLU A 38 12.05 14.39 -6.32
N ILE A 39 11.88 13.80 -5.14
CA ILE A 39 12.93 13.68 -4.12
C ILE A 39 13.23 12.23 -3.77
N PHE A 40 12.30 11.32 -4.08
CA PHE A 40 12.46 9.91 -3.82
C PHE A 40 11.64 9.09 -4.81
N SER A 41 12.23 8.00 -5.27
CA SER A 41 11.55 6.95 -6.02
C SER A 41 11.90 5.61 -5.38
N SER A 42 10.89 4.79 -5.11
CA SER A 42 11.08 3.40 -4.68
C SER A 42 10.33 2.48 -5.60
N GLY A 43 10.98 1.40 -6.03
CA GLY A 43 10.36 0.29 -6.74
C GLY A 43 10.37 -0.97 -5.87
N THR A 44 9.32 -1.77 -5.96
CA THR A 44 9.22 -3.09 -5.31
C THR A 44 8.87 -4.12 -6.37
N GLY A 45 9.42 -5.33 -6.26
CA GLY A 45 9.01 -6.46 -7.09
C GLY A 45 7.75 -7.18 -6.58
N SER A 46 7.16 -6.72 -5.48
CA SER A 46 6.14 -7.45 -4.71
C SER A 46 5.06 -6.51 -4.16
N PHE A 47 3.82 -6.79 -4.57
CA PHE A 47 2.61 -6.17 -4.03
C PHE A 47 2.31 -6.69 -2.61
N ASP A 48 1.60 -5.91 -1.81
CA ASP A 48 1.23 -6.25 -0.42
C ASP A 48 2.43 -6.40 0.54
N LEU A 49 3.51 -5.64 0.30
CA LEU A 49 4.62 -5.51 1.22
C LEU A 49 4.76 -4.06 1.71
N CYS A 50 5.12 -3.92 2.97
CA CYS A 50 5.56 -2.65 3.51
C CYS A 50 6.97 -2.32 2.99
N VAL A 51 7.16 -1.09 2.55
CA VAL A 51 8.42 -0.60 1.99
C VAL A 51 8.86 0.61 2.77
N ASP A 52 10.00 0.50 3.44
CA ASP A 52 10.62 1.62 4.13
C ASP A 52 11.22 2.60 3.12
N MET A 53 11.04 3.88 3.41
CA MET A 53 11.65 4.99 2.73
C MET A 53 12.63 5.67 3.69
N THR A 54 13.57 6.44 3.15
CA THR A 54 14.26 7.43 3.97
C THR A 54 13.21 8.40 4.52
N LYS A 55 13.35 8.80 5.79
CA LYS A 55 12.40 9.72 6.43
C LYS A 55 12.50 11.08 5.75
N GLU A 56 11.48 11.44 4.97
CA GLU A 56 11.47 12.64 4.15
C GLU A 56 10.25 13.52 4.45
N GLN A 57 10.40 14.82 4.17
CA GLN A 57 9.27 15.77 4.18
C GLN A 57 8.67 15.88 2.79
N LEU A 58 7.46 15.34 2.62
CA LEU A 58 6.78 15.19 1.35
C LEU A 58 5.51 16.05 1.28
N ARG A 59 5.09 16.49 0.10
CA ARG A 59 3.77 17.11 -0.11
C ARG A 59 2.81 16.22 -0.88
N SER A 60 3.33 15.47 -1.83
CA SER A 60 2.54 14.55 -2.64
C SER A 60 3.33 13.30 -3.01
N VAL A 61 2.60 12.30 -3.45
CA VAL A 61 3.12 11.06 -3.99
C VAL A 61 2.42 10.72 -5.29
N GLU A 62 3.07 9.98 -6.16
CA GLU A 62 2.48 9.41 -7.36
C GLU A 62 2.75 7.91 -7.34
N PHE A 63 1.70 7.13 -7.51
CA PHE A 63 1.84 5.69 -7.66
C PHE A 63 2.07 5.40 -9.15
N GLY A 64 3.17 4.72 -9.46
CA GLY A 64 3.61 4.49 -10.82
C GLY A 64 2.55 3.79 -11.69
N PRO A 65 2.65 3.95 -13.02
CA PRO A 65 1.58 3.67 -13.99
C PRO A 65 1.08 2.20 -14.02
N ASP A 66 1.77 1.28 -13.35
CA ASP A 66 1.40 -0.13 -13.24
C ASP A 66 0.40 -0.44 -12.11
N ALA A 67 -0.18 0.57 -11.44
CA ALA A 67 -1.32 0.36 -10.54
C ALA A 67 -2.46 -0.42 -11.21
N SER A 68 -2.71 -0.11 -12.47
CA SER A 68 -3.73 -0.74 -13.31
C SER A 68 -3.39 -2.21 -13.66
N ALA A 69 -2.12 -2.60 -13.59
CA ALA A 69 -1.68 -3.97 -13.80
C ALA A 69 -1.96 -4.87 -12.58
N ILE A 70 -2.19 -4.27 -11.40
CA ILE A 70 -2.50 -5.00 -10.17
C ILE A 70 -3.94 -5.51 -10.23
N LYS A 71 -4.09 -6.83 -10.32
CA LYS A 71 -5.39 -7.48 -10.28
C LYS A 71 -5.79 -7.76 -8.83
N CYS A 72 -6.65 -6.91 -8.30
CA CYS A 72 -7.36 -7.17 -7.04
C CYS A 72 -8.59 -8.06 -7.26
N PRO A 73 -9.03 -8.83 -6.24
CA PRO A 73 -10.35 -9.49 -6.23
C PRO A 73 -11.49 -8.53 -6.58
N SER A 74 -12.57 -9.05 -7.18
CA SER A 74 -13.66 -8.28 -7.79
C SER A 74 -14.35 -7.27 -6.85
N ASP A 75 -14.34 -7.53 -5.54
CA ASP A 75 -14.94 -6.74 -4.46
C ASP A 75 -13.95 -5.77 -3.79
N SER A 76 -12.73 -5.68 -4.31
CA SER A 76 -11.65 -4.87 -3.76
C SER A 76 -11.04 -3.93 -4.80
N ALA A 77 -10.18 -3.04 -4.34
CA ALA A 77 -9.39 -2.14 -5.15
C ALA A 77 -7.98 -2.02 -4.59
N VAL A 78 -7.05 -1.59 -5.43
CA VAL A 78 -5.71 -1.23 -4.99
C VAL A 78 -5.81 0.00 -4.12
N VAL A 79 -5.21 -0.06 -2.94
CA VAL A 79 -5.07 1.09 -2.05
C VAL A 79 -3.61 1.31 -1.75
N LEU A 80 -3.22 2.58 -1.68
CA LEU A 80 -1.91 3.00 -1.24
C LEU A 80 -2.04 3.62 0.15
N SER A 81 -1.21 3.23 1.09
CA SER A 81 -1.08 3.89 2.39
C SER A 81 0.34 4.38 2.60
N VAL A 82 0.48 5.61 3.07
CA VAL A 82 1.78 6.24 3.38
C VAL A 82 1.83 6.54 4.88
N TYR A 83 2.92 6.15 5.53
CA TYR A 83 3.07 6.19 6.99
C TYR A 83 4.20 7.12 7.40
N GLY A 84 4.05 7.77 8.56
CA GLY A 84 5.07 8.63 9.14
C GLY A 84 6.21 7.87 9.85
N GLU A 85 6.04 6.56 10.06
CA GLU A 85 7.00 5.68 10.73
C GLU A 85 7.43 4.52 9.81
N PRO A 86 8.65 3.97 9.99
CA PRO A 86 9.08 2.75 9.31
C PRO A 86 8.17 1.56 9.62
N GLU A 87 8.27 0.52 8.80
CA GLU A 87 7.54 -0.75 8.92
C GLU A 87 6.01 -0.57 8.87
N CYS A 88 5.52 0.53 8.29
CA CYS A 88 4.10 0.82 8.09
C CYS A 88 3.32 0.87 9.40
N LYS A 89 3.95 1.46 10.42
CA LYS A 89 3.39 1.65 11.76
C LYS A 89 2.71 3.01 11.88
N GLY A 90 1.82 3.09 12.87
CA GLY A 90 1.08 4.30 13.20
C GLY A 90 -0.05 4.62 12.21
N ASP A 91 -0.52 5.87 12.27
CA ASP A 91 -1.58 6.37 11.39
C ASP A 91 -1.02 6.61 9.98
N GLY A 92 -1.70 6.02 8.99
CA GLY A 92 -1.37 6.16 7.57
C GLY A 92 -2.37 7.05 6.83
N ILE A 93 -1.90 7.75 5.81
CA ILE A 93 -2.76 8.42 4.83
C ILE A 93 -3.06 7.42 3.72
N THR A 94 -4.33 7.06 3.54
CA THR A 94 -4.76 6.06 2.56
C THR A 94 -5.45 6.69 1.36
N PHE A 95 -5.04 6.26 0.17
CA PHE A 95 -5.59 6.62 -1.12
C PHE A 95 -6.26 5.40 -1.77
N TYR A 96 -7.49 5.61 -2.26
CA TYR A 96 -8.28 4.60 -2.98
C TYR A 96 -8.36 4.87 -4.48
N ASP A 97 -8.07 6.10 -4.88
CA ASP A 97 -7.89 6.51 -6.26
C ASP A 97 -6.41 6.85 -6.40
N LEU A 98 -5.72 6.09 -7.25
CA LEU A 98 -4.28 6.17 -7.43
C LEU A 98 -3.90 6.90 -8.73
N GLU A 99 -4.88 7.51 -9.40
CA GLU A 99 -4.61 8.27 -10.62
C GLU A 99 -3.96 9.62 -10.31
N GLY A 100 -2.77 9.83 -10.89
CA GLY A 100 -2.07 11.11 -10.85
C GLY A 100 -1.44 11.45 -9.50
N CYS A 101 -1.31 12.75 -9.26
CA CYS A 101 -0.57 13.29 -8.12
C CYS A 101 -1.45 13.33 -6.85
N LEU A 102 -1.09 12.53 -5.85
CA LEU A 102 -1.85 12.32 -4.62
C LEU A 102 -1.33 13.23 -3.49
N PRO A 103 -2.10 14.22 -3.02
CA PRO A 103 -1.64 15.11 -1.96
C PRO A 103 -1.69 14.40 -0.59
N LEU A 104 -0.61 14.49 0.19
CA LEU A 104 -0.53 13.91 1.55
C LEU A 104 -1.26 14.77 2.60
N SER A 105 -1.63 16.00 2.26
CA SER A 105 -2.37 16.90 3.15
C SER A 105 -3.32 17.78 2.34
N LYS A 106 -4.53 17.99 2.87
CA LYS A 106 -5.55 18.87 2.25
C LYS A 106 -5.06 20.32 2.09
N ASN A 107 -4.15 20.77 2.95
CA ASN A 107 -3.58 22.12 2.93
C ASN A 107 -2.20 22.16 2.25
N HIS A 108 -1.80 21.08 1.59
CA HIS A 108 -0.49 20.92 0.96
C HIS A 108 0.70 21.12 1.92
N THR A 109 0.50 20.98 3.23
CA THR A 109 1.60 21.05 4.20
C THR A 109 2.57 19.90 4.01
N LEU A 110 3.85 20.13 4.29
CA LEU A 110 4.84 19.04 4.32
C LEU A 110 4.46 18.02 5.40
N VAL A 111 4.44 16.75 5.03
CA VAL A 111 4.16 15.60 5.89
C VAL A 111 5.41 14.75 5.95
N THR A 112 5.75 14.30 7.15
CA THR A 112 6.83 13.32 7.31
C THR A 112 6.34 11.96 6.84
N ALA A 113 7.06 11.33 5.92
CA ALA A 113 6.81 9.97 5.48
C ALA A 113 8.07 9.12 5.63
N ALA A 114 7.91 7.88 6.06
CA ALA A 114 9.00 6.95 6.32
C ALA A 114 8.74 5.53 5.78
N SER A 115 7.50 5.19 5.42
CA SER A 115 7.21 3.96 4.69
C SER A 115 5.91 4.07 3.89
N TRP A 116 5.67 3.10 3.03
CA TRP A 116 4.41 2.96 2.29
C TRP A 116 4.05 1.50 2.07
N HIS A 117 2.77 1.25 1.78
CA HIS A 117 2.22 -0.06 1.50
C HIS A 117 1.11 0.04 0.47
N ALA A 118 1.24 -0.72 -0.62
CA ALA A 118 0.16 -0.92 -1.58
C ALA A 118 -0.44 -2.32 -1.39
N ARG A 119 -1.76 -2.39 -1.21
CA ARG A 119 -2.49 -3.65 -0.97
C ARG A 119 -3.87 -3.62 -1.60
N CYS A 120 -4.53 -4.78 -1.71
CA CYS A 120 -5.95 -4.82 -2.04
C CYS A 120 -6.74 -4.60 -0.75
N ALA A 121 -7.72 -3.69 -0.80
CA ALA A 121 -8.65 -3.47 0.30
C ALA A 121 -10.10 -3.43 -0.22
N PRO A 122 -11.09 -3.77 0.63
CA PRO A 122 -12.50 -3.63 0.27
C PRO A 122 -12.76 -2.20 -0.21
N ARG A 123 -13.53 -2.07 -1.30
CA ARG A 123 -13.94 -0.74 -1.75
C ARG A 123 -14.78 -0.10 -0.65
N PRO A 124 -14.54 1.18 -0.28
CA PRO A 124 -15.44 1.85 0.64
C PRO A 124 -16.84 1.77 0.05
N SER A 125 -17.78 1.23 0.83
CA SER A 125 -19.17 1.14 0.43
C SER A 125 -19.65 2.54 0.08
N GLN A 126 -19.84 2.81 -1.21
CA GLN A 126 -20.57 3.99 -1.67
C GLN A 126 -21.95 3.85 -1.05
N THR A 127 -22.16 4.51 0.09
CA THR A 127 -23.49 4.57 0.69
C THR A 127 -24.22 5.61 -0.15
N PRO A 128 -25.30 5.22 -0.86
CA PRO A 128 -26.06 6.12 -1.71
C PRO A 128 -26.70 7.25 -0.89
#